data_AF-A0A554J9N3-F1
#
_entry.id   AF-A0A554J9N3-F1
#
_cell.length_a   1.000
_cell.length_b   1.000
_cell.length_c   1.000
_cell.angle_alpha   90.00
_cell.angle_beta   90.00
_cell.angle_gamma   90.00
#
_symmetry.space_group_name_H-M   'P 1'
#
loop_
_entity.id
_entity.type
_entity.pdbx_description
1 polymer ?
#
loop_
_entity_poly.entity_id
_entity_poly.type
_entity_poly.pdbx_seq_one_letter_code
_entity_poly.pdbx_strand_id
1 'polypeptide(L)' 'MATKTDVELAKLLADTRATLRTERFSAAGARAKDSNAPRKLRTTIARVLTEQRARELKTA' A
#
# COMPACT_ATOMS: atom_id res chain seq x y z
N MET A 1 11.97 0.54 -2.12
CA MET A 1 11.52 -0.67 -1.41
C MET A 1 12.71 -1.50 -0.93
N ALA A 2 13.79 -1.58 -1.72
CA ALA A 2 15.01 -2.32 -1.40
C ALA A 2 15.67 -2.03 -0.03
N THR A 3 15.45 -0.86 0.57
CA THR A 3 16.01 -0.51 1.90
C THR A 3 15.16 -0.97 3.08
N LYS A 4 13.93 -1.48 2.85
CA LYS A 4 13.02 -1.90 3.93
C LYS A 4 13.20 -3.38 4.25
N THR A 5 13.13 -3.73 5.53
CA THR A 5 13.10 -5.11 5.99
C THR A 5 11.75 -5.77 5.68
N ASP A 6 11.66 -7.10 5.73
CA ASP A 6 10.40 -7.80 5.44
C ASP A 6 9.29 -7.45 6.44
N VAL A 7 9.67 -7.24 7.71
CA VAL A 7 8.76 -6.78 8.77
C VAL A 7 8.23 -5.39 8.47
N GLU A 8 9.10 -4.48 8.00
CA GLU A 8 8.69 -3.13 7.60
C GLU A 8 7.79 -3.13 6.36
N LEU A 9 8.03 -4.04 5.41
CA LEU A 9 7.15 -4.22 4.25
C LEU A 9 5.78 -4.74 4.65
N ALA A 10 5.71 -5.71 5.57
CA ALA A 10 4.44 -6.23 6.09
C ALA A 10 3.64 -5.14 6.82
N LYS A 11 4.31 -4.35 7.68
CA LYS A 11 3.70 -3.21 8.37
C LYS A 11 3.20 -2.15 7.38
N LEU A 12 4.05 -1.78 6.41
CA LEU A 12 3.70 -0.82 5.38
C LEU A 12 2.49 -1.27 4.56
N LEU A 13 2.39 -2.56 4.24
CA LEU A 13 1.25 -3.13 3.53
C LEU A 13 -0.04 -3.00 4.34
N ALA A 14 0.00 -3.35 5.63
CA ALA A 14 -1.15 -3.25 6.53
C ALA A 14 -1.63 -1.81 6.68
N ASP A 15 -0.70 -0.89 6.98
CA ASP A 15 -0.99 0.53 7.17
C ASP A 15 -1.57 1.14 5.88
N THR A 16 -0.97 0.85 4.73
CA THR A 16 -1.45 1.39 3.44
C THR A 16 -2.84 0.88 3.07
N ARG A 17 -3.16 -0.39 3.40
CA ARG A 17 -4.50 -0.96 3.20
C ARG A 17 -5.54 -0.31 4.12
N ALA A 18 -5.18 -0.06 5.39
CA ALA A 18 -6.05 0.66 6.33
C ALA A 18 -6.34 2.08 5.84
N THR A 19 -5.32 2.82 5.41
CA THR A 19 -5.48 4.17 4.84
C THR A 19 -6.36 4.15 3.58
N LEU A 20 -6.15 3.19 2.67
CA LEU A 20 -7.00 3.07 1.48
C LEU A 20 -8.47 2.81 1.86
N ARG A 21 -8.73 2.03 2.92
CA ARG A 21 -10.08 1.83 3.43
C ARG A 21 -10.65 3.15 3.92
N THR A 22 -9.94 3.87 4.78
CA THR A 22 -10.36 5.18 5.28
C THR A 22 -10.66 6.15 4.15
N GLU A 23 -9.77 6.28 3.15
CA GLU A 23 -9.97 7.16 1.99
C GLU A 23 -11.21 6.80 1.16
N ARG A 24 -11.54 5.50 1.05
CA ARG A 24 -12.76 5.07 0.36
C ARG A 24 -14.03 5.46 1.10
N PHE A 25 -14.01 5.40 2.43
CA PHE A 25 -15.15 5.76 3.26
C PHE A 25 -15.25 7.26 3.52
N SER A 26 -14.14 8.00 3.59
CA SER A 26 -14.15 9.46 3.73
C SER A 26 -14.65 10.15 2.46
N ALA A 27 -14.39 9.57 1.28
CA ALA A 27 -14.98 10.02 0.02
C ALA A 27 -16.49 9.72 -0.08
N ALA A 28 -17.03 8.83 0.76
CA ALA A 28 -18.46 8.52 0.80
C ALA A 28 -19.17 9.58 1.67
N GLY A 29 -19.47 10.74 1.06
CA GLY A 29 -20.23 11.82 1.71
C GLY A 29 -19.78 13.22 1.34
N ALA A 30 -18.57 13.38 0.83
CA ALA A 30 -18.04 14.64 0.30
C ALA A 30 -16.94 14.38 -0.74
N ARG A 31 -16.63 15.38 -1.56
CA ARG A 31 -15.52 15.28 -2.53
C ARG A 31 -14.21 15.14 -1.77
N ALA A 32 -13.46 14.07 -2.01
CA ALA A 32 -12.14 13.87 -1.42
C ALA A 32 -11.20 15.06 -1.74
N LYS A 33 -10.44 15.50 -0.74
CA LYS A 33 -9.49 16.62 -0.88
C LYS A 33 -8.37 16.31 -1.89
N ASP A 34 -7.83 15.08 -1.87
CA ASP A 34 -6.92 14.56 -2.89
C ASP A 34 -7.58 13.40 -3.63
N SER A 35 -8.19 13.69 -4.79
CA SER A 35 -8.82 12.68 -5.64
C SER A 35 -7.85 11.61 -6.15
N ASN A 36 -6.54 11.88 -6.12
CA ASN A 36 -5.51 10.93 -6.55
C ASN A 36 -5.02 10.02 -5.42
N ALA A 37 -5.38 10.28 -4.16
CA ALA A 37 -4.90 9.50 -3.02
C ALA A 37 -5.21 7.99 -3.13
N PRO A 38 -6.42 7.54 -3.50
CA PRO A 38 -6.70 6.12 -3.66
C PRO A 38 -5.84 5.44 -4.73
N ARG A 39 -5.55 6.15 -5.83
CA ARG A 39 -4.68 5.65 -6.90
C ARG A 39 -3.25 5.49 -6.40
N LYS A 40 -2.70 6.51 -5.73
CA LYS A 40 -1.34 6.48 -5.16
C LYS A 40 -1.19 5.32 -4.16
N LEU A 41 -2.17 5.15 -3.26
CA LEU A 41 -2.18 4.07 -2.26
C LEU A 41 -2.19 2.68 -2.90
N ARG A 42 -3.02 2.47 -3.92
CA ARG A 42 -3.04 1.20 -4.69
C ARG A 42 -1.71 0.90 -5.37
N THR A 43 -1.07 1.91 -5.97
CA THR A 43 0.26 1.74 -6.57
C THR A 43 1.32 1.36 -5.53
N THR A 44 1.27 1.97 -4.34
CA THR A 44 2.17 1.61 -3.23
C THR A 44 1.96 0.17 -2.78
N ILE A 45 0.71 -0.27 -2.61
CA ILE A 45 0.37 -1.66 -2.27
C ILE A 45 0.96 -2.63 -3.31
N ALA A 46 0.75 -2.35 -4.60
CA ALA A 46 1.28 -3.18 -5.67
C ALA A 46 2.82 -3.30 -5.60
N ARG A 47 3.52 -2.18 -5.42
CA ARG A 47 4.99 -2.18 -5.29
C ARG A 47 5.49 -2.99 -4.09
N VAL A 48 4.78 -2.94 -2.96
CA VAL A 48 5.13 -3.74 -1.78
C VAL A 48 4.95 -5.23 -2.05
N LEU A 49 3.82 -5.62 -2.65
CA LEU A 49 3.55 -7.03 -2.99
C LEU A 49 4.54 -7.57 -4.02
N THR A 50 4.91 -6.76 -5.02
CA THR A 50 5.94 -7.13 -6.01
C THR A 50 7.29 -7.35 -5.34
N GLU A 51 7.70 -6.48 -4.43
CA GLU A 51 8.95 -6.64 -3.68
C GLU A 51 8.93 -7.91 -2.82
N GLN A 52 7.85 -8.15 -2.07
CA GLN A 52 7.69 -9.36 -1.25
C GLN A 52 7.80 -10.62 -2.12
N ARG A 53 7.11 -10.65 -3.26
CA ARG A 53 7.18 -11.78 -4.19
C ARG A 53 8.57 -11.97 -4.79
N ALA A 54 9.25 -10.89 -5.15
CA ALA A 54 10.63 -10.96 -5.67
C ALA A 54 11.59 -11.53 -4.63
N ARG A 55 11.40 -11.21 -3.34
CA ARG A 55 12.20 -11.79 -2.24
C ARG A 55 11.91 -13.26 -2.03
N GLU A 56 10.63 -13.66 -1.98
CA GLU A 56 10.22 -15.06 -1.90
C GLU A 56 10.86 -15.91 -3.01
N LEU A 57 10.85 -15.41 -4.25
CA LEU A 57 11.46 -16.07 -5.41
C LEU A 57 12.98 -16.15 -5.35
N LYS A 58 13.65 -15.25 -4.60
CA LYS A 58 15.10 -15.28 -4.42
C LYS A 58 15.52 -16.22 -3.29
N THR A 59 14.65 -16.42 -2.31
CA THR A 59 14.89 -17.34 -1.18
C THR A 59 14.51 -18.79 -1.47
N ALA A 60 13.66 -19.02 -2.47
CA ALA A 60 13.27 -20.34 -2.97
C ALA A 60 14.30 -20.89 -3.96
#